data_AF-A0A453EKS2-F1
#
_entry.id   AF-A0A453EKS2-F1
#
_cell.length_a   1.000
_cell.length_b   1.000
_cell.length_c   1.000
_cell.angle_alpha   90.00
_cell.angle_beta   90.00
_cell.angle_gamma   90.00
#
_symmetry.space_group_name_H-M   'P 1'
#
loop_
_entity.id
_entity.type
_entity.pdbx_description
1 polymer ?
#
loop_
_entity_poly.entity_id
_entity_poly.type
_entity_poly.pdbx_seq_one_letter_code
_entity_poly.pdbx_strand_id
1 'polypeptide(L)'
;SAAHSAHPPTTVADCRLRRLAHSQEARSLAAAEARRKGMRAVVQRVLSASVEVEGQVVSAIGPGLLVLVGVHEADTSSDADYICRKVLNMRLFTNEKTGKAWDQSVMQRNFEVLLVSQFTLYGILKGNKPDFHVAMPPAKAKPFYASLVEKFQKSYKTDSVKDGIFGAMMKVPPSNRCYN
;
A
#
# COMPACT_ATOMS: atom_id res chain seq x y z
N SER A 1 -11.22 62.17 10.75
CA SER A 1 -10.24 61.76 9.72
C SER A 1 -10.42 60.27 9.47
N ALA A 2 -11.17 59.90 8.43
CA ALA A 2 -11.48 58.51 8.10
C ALA A 2 -10.91 58.21 6.72
N ALA A 3 -9.75 57.56 6.68
CA ALA A 3 -9.14 57.09 5.44
C ALA A 3 -9.87 55.83 4.97
N HIS A 4 -10.74 55.97 3.95
CA HIS A 4 -11.25 54.83 3.19
C HIS A 4 -10.12 54.30 2.30
N SER A 5 -9.60 53.11 2.60
CA SER A 5 -8.67 52.41 1.71
C SER A 5 -9.46 51.76 0.56
N ALA A 6 -9.30 52.28 -0.65
CA ALA A 6 -9.79 51.62 -1.85
C ALA A 6 -8.94 50.37 -2.14
N HIS A 7 -9.55 49.18 -2.12
CA HIS A 7 -8.94 47.99 -2.70
C HIS A 7 -9.04 48.06 -4.22
N PRO A 8 -7.99 47.68 -4.97
CA PRO A 8 -8.02 47.72 -6.43
C PRO A 8 -8.97 46.64 -6.99
N PRO A 9 -9.62 46.87 -8.14
CA PRO A 9 -10.50 45.90 -8.76
C PRO A 9 -9.70 44.69 -9.24
N THR A 10 -10.13 43.50 -8.82
CA THR A 10 -9.62 42.22 -9.31
C THR A 10 -9.93 42.12 -10.80
N THR A 11 -8.90 42.08 -11.64
CA THR A 11 -9.07 42.01 -13.10
C THR A 11 -9.55 40.62 -13.52
N VAL A 12 -10.33 40.55 -14.61
CA VAL A 12 -10.90 39.31 -15.17
C VAL A 12 -9.83 38.25 -15.50
N ALA A 13 -8.59 38.67 -15.77
CA ALA A 13 -7.44 37.80 -15.98
C ALA A 13 -7.05 36.99 -14.71
N ASP A 14 -7.16 37.60 -13.53
CA ASP A 14 -6.86 36.99 -12.23
C ASP A 14 -7.87 35.88 -11.89
N CYS A 15 -9.13 36.06 -12.30
CA CYS A 15 -10.19 35.06 -12.18
C CYS A 15 -9.98 33.85 -13.15
N ARG A 16 -9.36 34.09 -14.32
CA ARG A 16 -9.05 33.05 -15.31
C ARG A 16 -7.86 32.18 -14.89
N LEU A 17 -6.83 32.78 -14.28
CA LEU A 17 -5.70 32.05 -13.67
C LEU A 17 -6.14 31.19 -12.48
N ARG A 18 -7.06 31.69 -11.62
CA ARG A 18 -7.64 30.88 -10.53
C ARG A 18 -8.51 29.72 -11.01
N ARG A 19 -9.23 29.85 -12.14
CA ARG A 19 -10.01 28.73 -12.73
C ARG A 19 -9.12 27.62 -13.29
N LEU A 20 -7.95 27.94 -13.82
CA LEU A 20 -7.00 26.93 -14.32
C LEU A 20 -6.36 26.12 -13.18
N ALA A 21 -6.11 26.73 -12.02
CA ALA A 21 -5.63 26.06 -10.80
C ALA A 21 -6.66 25.08 -10.16
N HIS A 22 -7.93 25.18 -10.54
CA HIS A 22 -9.01 24.29 -10.10
C HIS A 22 -9.55 23.38 -11.22
N SER A 23 -8.82 23.26 -12.34
CA SER A 23 -9.19 22.41 -13.47
C SER A 23 -9.17 20.91 -13.08
N GLN A 24 -10.04 20.12 -13.72
CA GLN A 24 -10.01 18.65 -13.62
C GLN A 24 -8.64 18.08 -14.01
N GLU A 25 -7.96 18.71 -14.97
CA GLU A 25 -6.60 18.34 -15.39
C GLU A 25 -5.58 18.51 -14.27
N ALA A 26 -5.53 19.65 -13.59
CA ALA A 26 -4.63 19.86 -12.46
C ALA A 26 -4.87 18.86 -11.32
N ARG A 27 -6.15 18.53 -11.03
CA ARG A 27 -6.51 17.49 -10.06
C ARG A 27 -6.11 16.09 -10.52
N SER A 28 -6.25 15.79 -11.81
CA SER A 28 -5.87 14.50 -12.38
C SER A 28 -4.35 14.29 -12.38
N LEU A 29 -3.58 15.35 -12.66
CA LEU A 29 -2.12 15.36 -12.61
C LEU A 29 -1.64 15.21 -11.17
N ALA A 30 -2.21 15.98 -10.23
CA ALA A 30 -1.89 15.84 -8.81
C ALA A 30 -2.25 14.44 -8.26
N ALA A 31 -3.37 13.85 -8.68
CA ALA A 31 -3.74 12.48 -8.30
C ALA A 31 -2.84 11.41 -8.94
N ALA A 32 -2.42 11.60 -10.18
CA ALA A 32 -1.46 10.73 -10.87
C ALA A 32 -0.07 10.83 -10.22
N GLU A 33 0.33 12.02 -9.79
CA GLU A 33 1.60 12.26 -9.11
C GLU A 33 1.58 11.71 -7.67
N ALA A 34 0.47 11.87 -6.95
CA ALA A 34 0.25 11.21 -5.66
C ALA A 34 0.28 9.68 -5.77
N ARG A 35 -0.28 9.12 -6.86
CA ARG A 35 -0.16 7.67 -7.18
C ARG A 35 1.27 7.22 -7.50
N ARG A 36 2.15 8.14 -7.90
CA ARG A 36 3.57 7.85 -8.13
C ARG A 36 4.42 7.88 -6.84
N LYS A 37 4.02 8.68 -5.84
CA LYS A 37 4.87 9.02 -4.67
C LYS A 37 4.51 8.33 -3.35
N GLY A 38 3.59 7.37 -3.33
CA GLY A 38 3.13 6.73 -2.09
C GLY A 38 3.39 5.24 -2.00
N MET A 39 3.29 4.71 -0.78
CA MET A 39 3.32 3.29 -0.46
C MET A 39 2.39 2.48 -1.36
N ARG A 40 2.88 1.34 -1.84
CA ARG A 40 2.12 0.43 -2.72
C ARG A 40 1.92 -0.90 -2.03
N ALA A 41 0.72 -1.44 -2.17
CA ALA A 41 0.41 -2.79 -1.71
C ALA A 41 -0.34 -3.54 -2.80
N VAL A 42 0.12 -4.74 -3.12
CA VAL A 42 -0.66 -5.72 -3.89
C VAL A 42 -1.22 -6.72 -2.90
N VAL A 43 -2.55 -6.75 -2.78
CA VAL A 43 -3.27 -7.62 -1.84
C VAL A 43 -3.88 -8.77 -2.60
N GLN A 44 -3.56 -9.99 -2.20
CA GLN A 44 -4.06 -11.21 -2.82
C GLN A 44 -4.82 -12.04 -1.78
N ARG A 45 -6.04 -12.45 -2.12
CA ARG A 45 -6.83 -13.38 -1.32
C ARG A 45 -6.34 -14.80 -1.54
N VAL A 46 -5.89 -15.45 -0.47
CA VAL A 46 -5.25 -16.78 -0.54
C VAL A 46 -5.94 -17.78 0.38
N LEU A 47 -6.06 -19.03 -0.08
CA LEU A 47 -6.41 -20.20 0.73
C LEU A 47 -5.21 -20.64 1.59
N SER A 48 -4.01 -20.41 1.09
CA SER A 48 -2.74 -20.62 1.79
C SER A 48 -1.63 -19.91 1.03
N ALA A 49 -0.65 -19.36 1.76
CA ALA A 49 0.56 -18.79 1.18
C ALA A 49 1.78 -19.11 2.03
N SER A 50 2.93 -19.26 1.38
CA SER A 50 4.22 -19.43 2.05
C SER A 50 5.32 -18.66 1.33
N VAL A 51 6.42 -18.44 2.05
CA VAL A 51 7.67 -17.90 1.52
C VAL A 51 8.83 -18.81 1.91
N GLU A 52 9.67 -19.09 0.92
CA GLU A 52 10.86 -19.91 1.06
C GLU A 52 12.13 -19.09 0.84
N VAL A 53 13.16 -19.40 1.62
CA VAL A 53 14.53 -18.90 1.42
C VAL A 53 15.45 -20.11 1.36
N GLU A 54 16.26 -20.21 0.31
CA GLU A 54 17.17 -21.34 0.09
C GLU A 54 16.48 -22.73 0.13
N GLY A 55 15.21 -22.79 -0.30
CA GLY A 55 14.40 -24.02 -0.32
C GLY A 55 13.79 -24.41 1.03
N GLN A 56 13.96 -23.59 2.07
CA GLN A 56 13.33 -23.79 3.38
C GLN A 56 12.17 -22.82 3.57
N VAL A 57 11.02 -23.34 4.03
CA VAL A 57 9.86 -22.51 4.36
C VAL A 57 10.18 -21.70 5.61
N VAL A 58 10.26 -20.38 5.46
CA VAL A 58 10.51 -19.48 6.59
C VAL A 58 9.19 -19.09 7.26
N SER A 59 8.15 -18.92 6.45
CA SER A 59 6.88 -18.40 6.92
C SER A 59 5.75 -18.90 6.04
N ALA A 60 4.63 -19.24 6.68
CA ALA A 60 3.45 -19.76 6.02
C ALA A 60 2.18 -19.32 6.75
N ILE A 61 1.11 -19.18 5.97
CA ILE A 61 -0.23 -18.89 6.43
C ILE A 61 -1.23 -19.83 5.77
N GLY A 62 -2.33 -20.10 6.46
CA GLY A 62 -3.54 -20.69 5.94
C GLY A 62 -4.41 -19.65 5.20
N PRO A 63 -5.75 -19.74 5.30
CA PRO A 63 -6.65 -18.81 4.64
C PRO A 63 -6.42 -17.37 5.10
N GLY A 64 -6.33 -16.45 4.15
CA GLY A 64 -5.95 -15.08 4.49
C GLY A 64 -5.54 -14.21 3.31
N LEU A 65 -4.60 -13.31 3.58
CA LEU A 65 -4.07 -12.34 2.63
C LEU A 65 -2.56 -12.48 2.47
N LEU A 66 -2.09 -12.61 1.23
CA LEU A 66 -0.70 -12.34 0.87
C LEU A 66 -0.61 -10.88 0.43
N VAL A 67 0.29 -10.11 1.05
CA VAL A 67 0.42 -8.68 0.80
C VAL A 67 1.86 -8.37 0.41
N LEU A 68 2.06 -8.01 -0.86
CA LEU A 68 3.34 -7.50 -1.34
C LEU A 68 3.38 -6.00 -1.09
N VAL A 69 4.30 -5.53 -0.25
CA VAL A 69 4.40 -4.12 0.15
C VAL A 69 5.64 -3.47 -0.44
N GLY A 70 5.44 -2.43 -1.24
CA GLY A 70 6.48 -1.52 -1.68
C GLY A 70 6.47 -0.27 -0.81
N VAL A 71 7.65 0.12 -0.33
CA VAL A 71 7.87 1.38 0.38
C VAL A 71 8.60 2.37 -0.53
N HIS A 72 8.01 3.56 -0.73
CA HIS A 72 8.57 4.68 -1.48
C HIS A 72 9.56 5.46 -0.60
N GLU A 73 10.56 6.12 -1.20
CA GLU A 73 11.57 6.88 -0.43
C GLU A 73 11.00 8.00 0.45
N ALA A 74 9.85 8.53 0.07
CA ALA A 74 9.15 9.62 0.75
C ALA A 74 8.05 9.13 1.72
N ASP A 75 7.86 7.82 1.86
CA ASP A 75 6.83 7.29 2.75
C ASP A 75 7.14 7.60 4.22
N THR A 76 6.07 7.85 4.96
CA THR A 76 6.08 8.21 6.37
C THR A 76 5.30 7.19 7.21
N SER A 77 5.38 7.31 8.54
CA SER A 77 4.58 6.46 9.43
C SER A 77 3.07 6.56 9.14
N SER A 78 2.56 7.73 8.75
CA SER A 78 1.14 7.88 8.43
C SER A 78 0.72 7.07 7.20
N ASP A 79 1.61 6.87 6.23
CA ASP A 79 1.34 6.03 5.06
C ASP A 79 1.27 4.56 5.46
N ALA A 80 2.16 4.13 6.35
CA ALA A 80 2.13 2.80 6.96
C ALA A 80 0.83 2.56 7.73
N ASP A 81 0.39 3.53 8.53
CA ASP A 81 -0.86 3.47 9.29
C ASP A 81 -2.09 3.40 8.37
N TYR A 82 -2.06 4.15 7.26
CA TYR A 82 -3.09 4.11 6.24
C TYR A 82 -3.19 2.72 5.58
N ILE A 83 -2.07 2.17 5.13
CA ILE A 83 -2.03 0.84 4.48
C ILE A 83 -2.47 -0.25 5.45
N CYS A 84 -1.95 -0.24 6.69
CA CYS A 84 -2.34 -1.19 7.73
C CYS A 84 -3.86 -1.23 7.92
N ARG A 85 -4.46 -0.05 8.18
CA ARG A 85 -5.91 0.07 8.36
C ARG A 85 -6.68 -0.36 7.11
N LYS A 86 -6.22 0.01 5.91
CA LYS A 86 -6.91 -0.34 4.66
C LYS A 86 -6.89 -1.84 4.38
N VAL A 87 -5.74 -2.50 4.55
CA VAL A 87 -5.60 -3.94 4.30
C VAL A 87 -6.44 -4.75 5.30
N LEU A 88 -6.32 -4.45 6.59
CA LEU A 88 -7.02 -5.20 7.64
C LEU A 88 -8.56 -5.07 7.58
N ASN A 89 -9.06 -3.93 7.11
CA ASN A 89 -10.50 -3.68 7.01
C ASN A 89 -11.08 -3.93 5.61
N MET A 90 -10.27 -4.34 4.63
CA MET A 90 -10.75 -4.59 3.27
C MET A 90 -11.71 -5.78 3.24
N ARG A 91 -12.90 -5.59 2.68
CA ARG A 91 -13.96 -6.60 2.65
C ARG A 91 -13.80 -7.51 1.44
N LEU A 92 -12.91 -8.50 1.56
CA LEU A 92 -12.51 -9.39 0.47
C LEU A 92 -13.14 -10.78 0.56
N PHE A 93 -13.77 -11.12 1.68
CA PHE A 93 -14.27 -12.47 1.94
C PHE A 93 -15.80 -12.51 1.91
N THR A 94 -16.32 -13.66 1.53
CA THR A 94 -17.76 -13.94 1.56
C THR A 94 -18.22 -14.12 3.00
N ASN A 95 -19.39 -13.57 3.30
CA ASN A 95 -20.08 -13.82 4.55
C ASN A 95 -20.73 -15.21 4.51
N GLU A 96 -20.26 -16.13 5.35
CA GLU A 96 -20.78 -17.51 5.39
C GLU A 96 -22.25 -17.60 5.82
N LYS A 97 -22.72 -16.66 6.65
CA LYS A 97 -24.09 -16.69 7.15
C LYS A 97 -25.09 -16.17 6.12
N THR A 98 -24.71 -15.14 5.38
CA THR A 98 -25.61 -14.47 4.42
C THR A 98 -25.34 -14.83 2.96
N GLY A 99 -24.22 -15.50 2.67
CA GLY A 99 -23.75 -15.78 1.31
C GLY A 99 -23.24 -14.56 0.55
N LYS A 100 -23.25 -13.36 1.16
CA LYS A 100 -22.90 -12.12 0.48
C LYS A 100 -21.40 -12.05 0.19
N ALA A 101 -21.04 -11.94 -1.09
CA ALA A 101 -19.66 -11.71 -1.53
C ALA A 101 -19.17 -10.31 -1.15
N TRP A 102 -17.84 -10.15 -0.99
CA TRP A 102 -17.17 -8.86 -0.70
C TRP A 102 -17.70 -8.16 0.57
N ASP A 103 -17.89 -8.94 1.65
CA ASP A 103 -18.63 -8.48 2.82
C ASP A 103 -17.82 -8.57 4.12
N GLN A 104 -16.85 -9.47 4.22
CA GLN A 104 -16.07 -9.69 5.42
C GLN A 104 -14.59 -9.35 5.22
N SER A 105 -13.96 -8.75 6.23
CA SER A 105 -12.51 -8.51 6.25
C SER A 105 -11.73 -9.70 6.79
N VAL A 106 -10.40 -9.67 6.63
CA VAL A 106 -9.49 -10.69 7.19
C VAL A 106 -9.67 -10.81 8.71
N MET A 107 -9.87 -9.67 9.40
CA MET A 107 -10.10 -9.63 10.83
C MET A 107 -11.40 -10.32 11.23
N GLN A 108 -12.49 -10.03 10.52
CA GLN A 108 -13.81 -10.60 10.81
C GLN A 108 -13.87 -12.11 10.58
N ARG A 109 -13.06 -12.60 9.64
CA ARG A 109 -12.90 -14.03 9.33
C ARG A 109 -11.93 -14.76 10.25
N ASN A 110 -11.21 -14.03 11.11
CA ASN A 110 -10.10 -14.56 11.91
C ASN A 110 -9.03 -15.27 11.06
N PHE A 111 -8.73 -14.68 9.91
CA PHE A 111 -7.77 -15.20 8.92
C PHE A 111 -6.39 -14.57 9.07
N GLU A 112 -5.41 -15.10 8.37
CA GLU A 112 -4.01 -14.68 8.53
C GLU A 112 -3.57 -13.66 7.47
N VAL A 113 -2.46 -12.96 7.74
CA VAL A 113 -1.85 -12.00 6.83
C VAL A 113 -0.36 -12.33 6.72
N LEU A 114 0.13 -12.52 5.50
CA LEU A 114 1.55 -12.67 5.19
C LEU A 114 2.05 -11.42 4.46
N LEU A 115 2.90 -10.65 5.14
CA LEU A 115 3.54 -9.46 4.58
C LEU A 115 4.87 -9.83 3.92
N VAL A 116 5.10 -9.33 2.71
CA VAL A 116 6.35 -9.53 1.98
C VAL A 116 6.82 -8.19 1.40
N SER A 117 8.05 -7.79 1.71
CA SER A 117 8.66 -6.57 1.14
C SER A 117 8.92 -6.74 -0.35
N GLN A 118 8.38 -5.86 -1.19
CA GLN A 118 8.45 -5.92 -2.65
C GLN A 118 8.75 -4.54 -3.28
N PHE A 119 10.04 -4.18 -3.37
CA PHE A 119 10.47 -2.90 -3.95
C PHE A 119 10.18 -2.80 -5.46
N THR A 120 10.05 -3.93 -6.15
CA THR A 120 9.81 -3.96 -7.62
C THR A 120 8.46 -3.38 -8.02
N LEU A 121 7.54 -3.17 -7.07
CA LEU A 121 6.29 -2.44 -7.29
C LEU A 121 6.52 -0.99 -7.76
N TYR A 122 7.73 -0.47 -7.60
CA TYR A 122 8.16 0.84 -8.10
C TYR A 122 8.92 0.78 -9.43
N GLY A 123 8.90 -0.35 -10.14
CA GLY A 123 9.54 -0.47 -11.44
C GLY A 123 9.01 0.56 -12.44
N ILE A 124 9.88 1.47 -12.87
CA ILE A 124 9.67 2.39 -13.98
C ILE A 124 10.43 1.83 -15.18
N LEU A 125 9.74 1.55 -16.27
CA LEU A 125 10.38 1.02 -17.47
C LEU A 125 10.94 2.15 -18.33
N LYS A 126 12.26 2.14 -18.54
CA LYS A 126 12.94 2.95 -19.56
C LYS A 126 13.32 2.01 -20.70
N GLY A 127 12.45 1.92 -21.71
CA GLY A 127 12.47 0.82 -22.67
C GLY A 127 12.10 -0.50 -21.97
N ASN A 128 12.96 -1.51 -22.07
CA ASN A 128 12.77 -2.82 -21.40
C ASN A 128 13.52 -2.92 -20.06
N LYS A 129 14.30 -1.90 -19.67
CA LYS A 129 15.06 -1.92 -18.42
C LYS A 129 14.20 -1.32 -17.29
N PRO A 130 13.95 -2.08 -16.20
CA PRO A 130 13.31 -1.53 -15.03
C PRO A 130 14.27 -0.66 -14.21
N ASP A 131 13.75 0.46 -13.73
CA ASP A 131 14.42 1.42 -12.86
C ASP A 131 13.60 1.54 -11.57
N PHE A 132 14.27 1.44 -10.42
CA PHE A 132 13.65 1.41 -9.09
C PHE A 132 14.09 2.57 -8.19
N HIS A 133 14.65 3.65 -8.76
CA HIS A 133 15.22 4.77 -7.99
C HIS A 133 14.27 5.41 -6.98
N VAL A 134 12.95 5.31 -7.16
CA VAL A 134 11.94 5.90 -6.25
C VAL A 134 11.61 5.00 -5.06
N ALA A 135 12.07 3.75 -5.05
CA ALA A 135 11.90 2.85 -3.90
C ALA A 135 12.82 3.28 -2.75
N MET A 136 12.35 3.08 -1.52
CA MET A 136 13.15 3.38 -0.34
C MET A 136 14.44 2.54 -0.33
N PRO A 137 15.64 3.14 -0.11
CA PRO A 137 16.89 2.39 -0.06
C PRO A 137 16.90 1.32 1.04
N PRO A 138 17.57 0.16 0.84
CA PRO A 138 17.52 -0.97 1.77
C PRO A 138 17.82 -0.64 3.25
N ALA A 139 18.79 0.25 3.49
CA ALA A 139 19.19 0.66 4.83
C ALA A 139 18.06 1.39 5.61
N LYS A 140 17.21 2.14 4.91
CA LYS A 140 16.03 2.81 5.47
C LYS A 140 14.80 1.90 5.42
N ALA A 141 14.66 1.11 4.35
CA ALA A 141 13.50 0.25 4.13
C ALA A 141 13.41 -0.89 5.14
N LYS A 142 14.54 -1.47 5.58
CA LYS A 142 14.53 -2.55 6.57
C LYS A 142 13.89 -2.14 7.91
N PRO A 143 14.34 -1.09 8.62
CA PRO A 143 13.69 -0.66 9.86
C PRO A 143 12.28 -0.13 9.63
N PHE A 144 12.02 0.54 8.50
CA PHE A 144 10.68 1.01 8.17
C PHE A 144 9.70 -0.15 8.01
N TYR A 145 10.09 -1.19 7.26
CA TYR A 145 9.29 -2.39 7.05
C TYR A 145 9.04 -3.15 8.36
N ALA A 146 10.04 -3.29 9.22
CA ALA A 146 9.86 -3.87 10.55
C ALA A 146 8.79 -3.10 11.36
N SER A 147 8.85 -1.77 11.35
CA SER A 147 7.83 -0.93 12.01
C SER A 147 6.42 -1.11 11.41
N LEU A 148 6.34 -1.37 10.11
CA LEU A 148 5.07 -1.67 9.44
C LEU A 148 4.49 -3.01 9.92
N VAL A 149 5.31 -4.07 9.98
CA VAL A 149 4.89 -5.38 10.49
C VAL A 149 4.37 -5.27 11.93
N GLU A 150 5.07 -4.53 12.79
CA GLU A 150 4.62 -4.28 14.16
C GLU A 150 3.27 -3.57 14.22
N LYS A 151 3.03 -2.58 13.34
CA LYS A 151 1.74 -1.89 13.26
C LYS A 151 0.60 -2.85 12.91
N PHE A 152 0.83 -3.79 11.99
CA PHE A 152 -0.16 -4.82 11.66
C PHE A 152 -0.41 -5.75 12.85
N GLN A 153 0.64 -6.22 13.53
CA GLN A 153 0.53 -7.09 14.70
C GLN A 153 -0.24 -6.41 15.84
N LYS A 154 0.06 -5.13 16.13
CA LYS A 154 -0.64 -4.32 17.15
C LYS A 154 -2.10 -4.04 16.80
N SER A 155 -2.40 -3.85 15.51
CA SER A 155 -3.76 -3.51 15.05
C SER A 155 -4.68 -4.71 14.89
N TYR A 156 -4.13 -5.93 14.88
CA TYR A 156 -4.88 -7.15 14.67
C TYR A 156 -4.61 -8.22 15.73
N LYS A 157 -3.70 -9.16 15.46
CA LYS A 157 -3.25 -10.21 16.36
C LYS A 157 -1.82 -10.56 15.97
N THR A 158 -0.92 -10.60 16.95
CA THR A 158 0.50 -10.91 16.69
C THR A 158 0.67 -12.25 15.98
N ASP A 159 -0.06 -13.28 16.39
CA ASP A 159 0.10 -14.62 15.83
C ASP A 159 -0.45 -14.76 14.40
N SER A 160 -1.43 -13.94 14.02
CA SER A 160 -2.09 -13.98 12.71
C SER A 160 -1.39 -13.15 11.64
N VAL A 161 -0.37 -12.36 12.02
CA VAL A 161 0.44 -11.56 11.08
C VAL A 161 1.84 -12.17 11.00
N LYS A 162 2.14 -12.71 9.83
CA LYS A 162 3.44 -13.28 9.49
C LYS A 162 4.19 -12.37 8.54
N ASP A 163 5.52 -12.42 8.58
CA ASP A 163 6.40 -11.72 7.65
C ASP A 163 7.34 -12.69 6.95
N GLY A 164 7.96 -12.21 5.86
CA GLY A 164 9.10 -12.85 5.21
C GLY A 164 10.45 -12.29 5.67
N ILE A 165 11.55 -12.84 5.17
CA ILE A 165 12.89 -12.33 5.45
C ILE A 165 13.20 -11.14 4.54
N PHE A 166 13.33 -9.94 5.13
CA PHE A 166 13.68 -8.74 4.39
C PHE A 166 15.02 -8.91 3.63
N GLY A 167 14.99 -8.63 2.32
CA GLY A 167 16.19 -8.63 1.46
C GLY A 167 16.71 -10.01 1.05
N ALA A 168 16.11 -11.10 1.53
CA ALA A 168 16.38 -12.43 1.00
C ALA A 168 15.73 -12.61 -0.38
N MET A 169 16.35 -13.43 -1.23
CA MET A 169 15.69 -13.91 -2.45
C MET A 169 14.58 -14.88 -2.04
N MET A 170 13.38 -14.35 -1.83
CA MET A 170 12.23 -15.12 -1.42
C MET A 170 11.54 -15.73 -2.64
N LYS A 171 11.31 -17.04 -2.60
CA LYS A 171 10.46 -17.72 -3.56
C LYS A 171 9.04 -17.76 -2.99
N VAL A 172 8.09 -17.24 -3.76
CA VAL A 172 6.65 -17.40 -3.53
C VAL A 172 6.24 -18.65 -4.31
N PRO A 173 6.01 -19.79 -3.65
CA PRO A 173 5.81 -21.05 -4.36
C PRO A 173 4.54 -21.03 -5.23
N PRO A 174 4.53 -21.71 -6.38
CA PRO A 174 3.31 -21.88 -7.19
C PRO A 174 2.22 -22.69 -6.46
N SER A 175 2.55 -23.35 -5.35
CA SER A 175 1.59 -24.02 -4.47
C SER A 175 0.71 -23.04 -3.66
N ASN A 176 1.00 -21.73 -3.70
CA ASN A 176 0.12 -20.73 -3.12
C ASN A 176 -1.23 -20.77 -3.86
N ARG A 177 -2.29 -21.08 -3.10
CA ARG A 177 -3.64 -21.22 -3.66
C ARG A 177 -4.37 -19.90 -3.52
N CYS A 178 -4.63 -19.24 -4.63
CA CYS A 178 -5.46 -18.05 -4.67
C CYS A 178 -6.92 -18.43 -4.85
N TYR A 179 -7.83 -17.60 -4.35
CA TYR A 179 -9.23 -17.71 -4.73
C TYR A 179 -9.41 -17.09 -6.12
N ASN A 180 -10.01 -17.84 -7.07
CA ASN A 180 -10.51 -17.29 -8.32
C ASN A 180 -11.81 -16.50 -8.10
#